data_AF-A0AAD4XLV8-F1
#
_entry.id   AF-A0AAD4XLV8-F1
#
_cell.length_a   1.000
_cell.length_b   1.000
_cell.length_c   1.000
_cell.angle_alpha   90.00
_cell.angle_beta   90.00
_cell.angle_gamma   90.00
#
_symmetry.space_group_name_H-M   'P 1'
#
loop_
_entity.id
_entity.type
_entity.pdbx_description
1 polymer ?
#
loop_
_entity_poly.entity_id
_entity_poly.type
_entity_poly.pdbx_seq_one_letter_code
_entity_poly.pdbx_strand_id
1 'polypeptide(L)'
;MVNHLLVLIAYVEYRLAPENRLPAAYDDAIEALIFKKDNWTLVLKFSLDVVNGDPWLRDYVDFIMGCSSGGKYCVSQPIQISGLILNHLYLSGFQRTGSELRSIHDKIPSLAKTDVMWELALPHNANQDHADFNPMAKDTTSRKKLDNERLIK
;
A
#
# COMPACT_ATOMS: atom_id res chain seq x y z
N MET A 1 -9.75 -27.97 12.25
CA MET A 1 -11.10 -27.38 12.19
C MET A 1 -11.03 -26.02 12.87
N VAL A 2 -11.15 -24.93 12.12
CA VAL A 2 -11.45 -23.61 12.70
C VAL A 2 -12.77 -23.21 12.07
N ASN A 3 -13.85 -23.43 12.82
CA ASN A 3 -15.20 -23.15 12.35
C ASN A 3 -15.62 -21.77 12.86
N HIS A 4 -15.77 -20.87 11.88
CA HIS A 4 -16.53 -19.62 11.92
C HIS A 4 -16.00 -18.50 12.82
N LEU A 5 -15.06 -17.69 12.29
CA LEU A 5 -15.04 -16.28 12.67
C LEU A 5 -16.21 -15.58 11.96
N LEU A 6 -17.02 -14.83 12.71
CA LEU A 6 -17.96 -13.85 12.16
C LEU A 6 -17.14 -12.60 11.80
N VAL A 7 -16.84 -12.44 10.52
CA VAL A 7 -16.07 -11.29 10.00
C VAL A 7 -16.91 -10.57 8.97
N LEU A 8 -16.98 -9.25 9.08
CA LEU A 8 -17.37 -8.42 7.95
C LEU A 8 -16.11 -8.04 7.16
N ILE A 9 -16.11 -8.35 5.87
CA ILE A 9 -15.01 -7.99 4.99
C ILE A 9 -15.50 -6.89 4.06
N ALA A 10 -14.87 -5.73 4.15
CA ALA A 10 -14.98 -4.71 3.14
C ALA A 10 -13.78 -4.77 2.21
N TYR A 11 -14.05 -4.94 0.92
CA TYR A 11 -13.03 -5.01 -0.12
C TYR A 11 -12.92 -3.68 -0.85
N VAL A 12 -11.70 -3.20 -1.05
CA VAL A 12 -11.44 -1.94 -1.77
C VAL A 12 -11.07 -2.27 -3.21
N GLU A 13 -11.93 -1.86 -4.14
CA GLU A 13 -11.63 -1.86 -5.57
C GLU A 13 -10.81 -0.62 -5.93
N TYR A 14 -9.48 -0.74 -5.84
CA TYR A 14 -8.55 0.33 -6.21
C TYR A 14 -8.17 0.26 -7.70
N ARG A 15 -7.78 1.41 -8.26
CA ARG A 15 -7.31 1.53 -9.64
C ARG A 15 -6.03 0.74 -9.86
N LEU A 16 -5.99 0.00 -10.97
CA LEU A 16 -4.88 -0.90 -11.30
C LEU A 16 -3.86 -0.22 -12.22
N ALA A 17 -2.60 -0.62 -12.05
CA ALA A 17 -1.54 -0.41 -13.03
C ALA A 17 -1.67 -1.44 -14.17
N PRO A 18 -1.20 -1.12 -15.39
CA PRO A 18 -0.42 0.07 -15.78
C PRO A 18 -1.23 1.34 -16.07
N GLU A 19 -2.55 1.26 -16.21
CA GLU A 19 -3.42 2.39 -16.56
C GLU A 19 -3.38 3.49 -15.50
N ASN A 20 -3.28 3.08 -14.23
CA ASN A 20 -3.17 3.95 -13.07
C ASN A 20 -1.96 3.51 -12.24
N ARG A 21 -0.77 3.96 -12.65
CA ARG A 21 0.49 3.76 -11.89
C ARG A 21 0.35 4.29 -10.46
N LEU A 22 1.22 3.81 -9.57
CA LEU A 22 1.35 4.37 -8.24
C LEU A 22 1.60 5.88 -8.32
N PRO A 23 1.03 6.69 -7.40
CA PRO A 23 0.35 6.29 -6.16
C PRO A 23 -1.17 6.06 -6.25
N ALA A 24 -1.79 5.95 -7.44
CA ALA A 24 -3.25 5.91 -7.57
C ALA A 24 -3.95 4.87 -6.67
N ALA A 25 -3.40 3.67 -6.57
CA ALA A 25 -3.93 2.63 -5.69
C ALA A 25 -3.77 2.97 -4.19
N TYR A 26 -2.72 3.71 -3.82
CA TYR A 26 -2.53 4.21 -2.45
C TYR A 26 -3.59 5.25 -2.12
N ASP A 27 -3.85 6.16 -3.05
CA ASP A 27 -4.87 7.20 -2.87
C ASP A 27 -6.26 6.57 -2.69
N ASP A 28 -6.63 5.59 -3.51
CA ASP A 28 -7.93 4.90 -3.41
C ASP A 28 -8.09 4.14 -2.08
N ALA A 29 -7.02 3.46 -1.63
CA ALA A 29 -7.03 2.78 -0.34
C ALA A 29 -7.13 3.77 0.83
N ILE A 30 -6.44 4.91 0.74
CA ILE A 30 -6.53 5.99 1.72
C ILE A 30 -7.94 6.58 1.72
N GLU A 31 -8.54 6.85 0.56
CA GLU A 31 -9.90 7.39 0.47
C GLU A 31 -10.95 6.39 0.98
N ALA A 32 -10.73 5.09 0.81
CA ALA A 32 -11.57 4.08 1.44
C ALA A 32 -11.43 4.07 2.97
N LEU A 33 -10.25 4.44 3.49
CA LEU A 33 -9.92 4.49 4.92
C LEU A 33 -10.18 5.84 5.60
N ILE A 34 -10.19 6.96 4.87
CA ILE A 34 -10.30 8.31 5.40
C ILE A 34 -11.61 8.94 4.96
N PHE A 35 -12.41 9.32 5.95
CA PHE A 35 -13.64 10.08 5.78
C PHE A 35 -13.37 11.45 5.16
N LYS A 36 -13.95 11.74 3.98
CA LYS A 36 -14.10 13.10 3.46
C LYS A 36 -15.53 13.55 3.67
N LYS A 37 -15.71 14.66 4.39
CA LYS A 37 -17.00 15.15 4.90
C LYS A 37 -18.05 15.41 3.80
N ASP A 38 -17.60 15.65 2.56
CA ASP A 38 -18.45 16.25 1.52
C ASP A 38 -18.61 15.41 0.25
N ASN A 39 -17.98 14.22 0.12
CA ASN A 39 -18.15 13.35 -1.05
C ASN A 39 -18.08 11.86 -0.67
N TRP A 40 -18.96 11.08 -1.28
CA TRP A 40 -19.29 9.70 -0.89
C TRP A 40 -18.24 8.71 -1.41
N THR A 41 -17.49 8.08 -0.49
CA THR A 41 -16.68 6.86 -0.74
C THR A 41 -16.94 5.86 0.39
N LEU A 42 -17.03 4.57 0.04
CA LEU A 42 -18.14 3.68 0.39
C LEU A 42 -17.96 2.74 1.60
N VAL A 43 -16.89 2.81 2.40
CA VAL A 43 -16.62 1.69 3.35
C VAL A 43 -16.59 2.11 4.83
N LEU A 44 -15.86 3.16 5.21
CA LEU A 44 -15.75 3.53 6.63
C LEU A 44 -16.75 4.60 7.11
N LYS A 45 -17.51 5.20 6.19
CA LYS A 45 -18.59 6.16 6.52
C LYS A 45 -19.63 5.56 7.46
N PHE A 46 -19.98 4.29 7.26
CA PHE A 46 -20.95 3.63 8.13
C PHE A 46 -20.35 3.27 9.49
N SER A 47 -19.05 3.08 9.64
CA SER A 47 -18.43 2.74 10.93
C SER A 47 -18.16 3.98 11.78
N LEU A 48 -17.55 5.03 11.23
CA LEU A 48 -16.84 6.02 12.06
C LEU A 48 -17.55 7.38 12.19
N ASP A 49 -18.70 7.59 11.55
CA ASP A 49 -19.49 8.81 11.72
C ASP A 49 -20.23 8.76 13.07
N VAL A 50 -19.84 9.62 14.02
CA VAL A 50 -20.44 9.70 15.36
C VAL A 50 -21.92 10.11 15.32
N VAL A 51 -22.36 10.76 14.23
CA VAL A 51 -23.70 11.34 14.08
C VAL A 51 -24.57 10.53 13.13
N ASN A 52 -24.01 9.97 12.05
CA ASN A 52 -24.77 9.22 11.03
C ASN A 52 -24.21 7.83 10.69
N GLY A 53 -23.23 7.34 11.46
CA GLY A 53 -22.68 6.00 11.28
C GLY A 53 -23.66 4.94 11.78
N ASP A 54 -23.61 3.76 11.17
CA ASP A 54 -24.18 2.54 11.73
C ASP A 54 -23.38 2.13 12.98
N PRO A 55 -24.00 2.16 14.18
CA PRO A 55 -23.33 1.79 15.42
C PRO A 55 -22.72 0.38 15.39
N TRP A 56 -23.29 -0.55 14.62
CA TRP A 56 -22.76 -1.90 14.48
C TRP A 56 -21.44 -1.96 13.68
N LEU A 57 -21.14 -0.96 12.87
CA LEU A 57 -19.86 -0.92 12.15
C LEU A 57 -18.79 -0.19 12.94
N ARG A 58 -19.18 0.74 13.81
CA ARG A 58 -18.26 1.51 14.67
C ARG A 58 -17.46 0.65 15.64
N ASP A 59 -18.13 -0.33 16.21
CA ASP A 59 -17.61 -1.12 17.32
C ASP A 59 -16.86 -2.39 16.86
N TYR A 60 -16.78 -2.66 15.55
CA TYR A 60 -16.32 -3.96 15.00
C TYR A 60 -15.26 -3.85 13.89
N VAL A 61 -14.79 -2.63 13.54
CA VAL A 61 -13.65 -2.47 12.62
C VAL A 61 -12.35 -2.56 13.40
N ASP A 62 -11.83 -3.78 13.52
CA ASP A 62 -10.65 -4.08 14.33
C ASP A 62 -9.36 -4.32 13.52
N PHE A 63 -9.48 -4.82 12.29
CA PHE A 63 -8.31 -5.30 11.53
C PHE A 63 -8.27 -4.73 10.11
N ILE A 64 -7.06 -4.39 9.66
CA ILE A 64 -6.77 -4.20 8.23
C ILE A 64 -5.93 -5.38 7.74
N MET A 65 -6.34 -5.95 6.62
CA MET A 65 -5.62 -7.02 5.95
C MET A 65 -5.19 -6.59 4.55
N GLY A 66 -3.95 -6.90 4.19
CA GLY A 66 -3.43 -6.71 2.86
C GLY A 66 -2.58 -7.90 2.42
N CYS A 67 -2.72 -8.26 1.14
CA CYS A 67 -1.98 -9.35 0.52
C CYS A 67 -1.17 -8.84 -0.67
N SER A 68 0.09 -9.25 -0.82
CA SER A 68 0.95 -8.80 -1.92
C SER A 68 1.05 -7.26 -1.97
N SER A 69 0.73 -6.64 -3.11
CA SER A 69 0.64 -5.17 -3.26
C SER A 69 -0.37 -4.55 -2.30
N GLY A 70 -1.40 -5.30 -1.92
CA GLY A 70 -2.38 -5.02 -0.87
C GLY A 70 -1.80 -4.69 0.50
N GLY A 71 -0.67 -5.31 0.84
CA GLY A 71 -0.09 -5.19 2.18
C GLY A 71 0.49 -3.80 2.46
N LYS A 72 0.88 -3.02 1.44
CA LYS A 72 1.51 -1.73 1.70
C LYS A 72 0.51 -0.70 2.24
N TYR A 73 -0.74 -0.73 1.76
CA TYR A 73 -1.83 0.19 2.14
C TYR A 73 -2.05 0.26 3.66
N CYS A 74 -1.80 -0.87 4.31
CA CYS A 74 -2.01 -1.15 5.72
C CYS A 74 -1.03 -0.45 6.68
N VAL A 75 0.17 -0.09 6.21
CA VAL A 75 1.30 0.29 7.10
C VAL A 75 1.42 1.82 7.28
N SER A 76 0.75 2.62 6.45
CA SER A 76 1.01 4.07 6.33
C SER A 76 -0.09 4.99 6.91
N GLN A 77 -1.04 4.48 7.72
CA GLN A 77 -2.22 5.27 8.14
C GLN A 77 -2.19 5.74 9.60
N PRO A 78 -2.71 6.96 9.90
CA PRO A 78 -2.86 7.50 11.25
C PRO A 78 -4.12 7.00 11.98
N ILE A 79 -4.69 5.85 11.58
CA ILE A 79 -5.92 5.30 12.16
C ILE A 79 -5.53 4.26 13.21
N GLN A 80 -6.15 4.32 14.39
CA GLN A 80 -5.97 3.30 15.40
C GLN A 80 -6.69 2.02 14.95
N ILE A 81 -5.91 1.00 14.60
CA ILE A 81 -6.39 -0.33 14.25
C ILE A 81 -6.01 -1.32 15.36
N SER A 82 -6.90 -2.26 15.68
CA SER A 82 -6.66 -3.29 16.69
C SER A 82 -5.63 -4.33 16.22
N GLY A 83 -5.47 -4.51 14.90
CA GLY A 83 -4.41 -5.35 14.35
C GLY A 83 -4.19 -5.21 12.85
N LEU A 84 -3.03 -5.73 12.41
CA LEU A 84 -2.59 -5.69 11.02
C LEU A 84 -2.22 -7.08 10.51
N ILE A 85 -2.79 -7.48 9.38
CA ILE A 85 -2.52 -8.78 8.74
C ILE A 85 -1.86 -8.52 7.39
N LEU A 86 -0.57 -8.82 7.28
CA LEU A 86 0.21 -8.68 6.05
C LEU A 86 0.55 -10.06 5.49
N ASN A 87 -0.11 -10.45 4.41
CA ASN A 87 0.15 -11.73 3.75
C ASN A 87 1.05 -11.50 2.52
N HIS A 88 2.26 -12.07 2.51
CA HIS A 88 3.21 -11.92 1.40
C HIS A 88 3.41 -10.48 0.93
N LEU A 89 3.68 -9.54 1.84
CA LEU A 89 3.86 -8.12 1.52
C LEU A 89 4.82 -7.92 0.33
N TYR A 90 4.36 -7.22 -0.71
CA TYR A 90 5.12 -7.01 -1.93
C TYR A 90 5.98 -5.74 -1.80
N LEU A 91 7.25 -5.93 -1.44
CA LEU A 91 8.25 -4.87 -1.32
C LEU A 91 9.19 -4.86 -2.54
N SER A 92 9.82 -3.71 -2.77
CA SER A 92 10.80 -3.52 -3.83
C SER A 92 12.18 -3.19 -3.28
N GLY A 93 13.18 -3.32 -4.13
CA GLY A 93 14.53 -2.84 -3.91
C GLY A 93 15.34 -2.93 -5.19
N PHE A 94 16.21 -1.97 -5.44
CA PHE A 94 17.09 -1.98 -6.62
C PHE A 94 18.12 -3.11 -6.57
N GLN A 95 18.61 -3.43 -5.37
CA GLN A 95 19.53 -4.54 -5.15
C GLN A 95 18.77 -5.84 -4.91
N ARG A 96 19.19 -6.90 -5.62
CA ARG A 96 18.63 -8.24 -5.43
C ARG A 96 19.01 -8.82 -4.09
N THR A 97 18.01 -9.34 -3.40
CA THR A 97 18.16 -10.14 -2.21
C THR A 97 18.58 -11.57 -2.56
N GLY A 98 19.18 -12.27 -1.59
CA GLY A 98 19.51 -13.69 -1.77
C GLY A 98 18.30 -14.58 -2.04
N SER A 99 17.10 -14.20 -1.55
CA SER A 99 15.84 -14.89 -1.85
C SER A 99 15.44 -14.72 -3.31
N GLU A 100 15.52 -13.51 -3.86
CA GLU A 100 15.20 -13.26 -5.27
C GLU A 100 16.13 -14.04 -6.21
N LEU A 101 17.42 -14.11 -5.88
CA LEU A 101 18.39 -14.88 -6.67
C LEU A 101 18.13 -16.39 -6.65
N ARG A 102 17.56 -16.92 -5.55
CA ARG A 102 17.11 -18.33 -5.50
C ARG A 102 15.83 -18.57 -6.29
N SER A 103 15.01 -17.53 -6.47
CA SER A 103 13.70 -17.58 -7.14
C SER A 103 13.74 -17.13 -8.61
N ILE A 104 14.91 -17.04 -9.24
CA ILE A 104 15.05 -16.64 -10.66
C ILE A 104 14.16 -17.51 -11.58
N HIS A 105 14.11 -18.81 -11.33
CA HIS A 105 13.39 -19.78 -12.16
C HIS A 105 12.07 -20.27 -11.54
N ASP A 106 11.64 -19.67 -10.43
CA ASP A 106 10.36 -20.03 -9.81
C ASP A 106 9.19 -19.69 -10.72
N LYS A 107 8.14 -20.50 -10.69
CA LYS A 107 6.99 -20.29 -11.56
C LYS A 107 6.09 -19.15 -11.08
N ILE A 108 6.02 -18.94 -9.75
CA ILE A 108 5.06 -18.04 -9.09
C ILE A 108 5.69 -17.39 -7.84
N PRO A 109 6.04 -16.09 -7.89
CA PRO A 109 6.44 -15.33 -9.07
C PRO A 109 7.91 -15.62 -9.43
N SER A 110 8.24 -15.59 -10.73
CA SER A 110 9.64 -15.54 -11.15
C SER A 110 10.22 -14.15 -10.94
N LEU A 111 11.55 -14.04 -10.88
CA LEU A 111 12.21 -12.73 -10.79
C LEU A 111 11.84 -11.81 -11.97
N ALA A 112 11.85 -12.33 -13.20
CA ALA A 112 11.50 -11.54 -14.39
C ALA A 112 10.05 -11.02 -14.35
N LYS A 113 9.10 -11.82 -13.83
CA LYS A 113 7.71 -11.36 -13.66
C LYS A 113 7.62 -10.26 -12.62
N THR A 114 8.37 -10.39 -11.52
CA THR A 114 8.45 -9.39 -10.45
C THR A 114 8.96 -8.05 -11.00
N ASP A 115 9.96 -8.07 -11.86
CA ASP A 115 10.51 -6.88 -12.50
C ASP A 115 9.50 -6.18 -13.41
N VAL A 116 8.83 -6.94 -14.28
CA VAL A 116 7.77 -6.39 -15.15
C VAL A 116 6.63 -5.81 -14.32
N MET A 117 6.20 -6.49 -13.24
CA MET A 117 5.15 -5.98 -12.36
C MET A 117 5.54 -4.64 -11.72
N TRP A 118 6.80 -4.49 -11.28
CA TRP A 118 7.29 -3.20 -10.80
C TRP A 118 7.34 -2.16 -11.93
N GLU A 119 7.91 -2.48 -13.08
CA GLU A 119 7.99 -1.55 -14.22
C GLU A 119 6.62 -0.97 -14.63
N LEU A 120 5.58 -1.80 -14.59
CA LEU A 120 4.21 -1.39 -14.90
C LEU A 120 3.57 -0.57 -13.77
N ALA A 121 3.89 -0.85 -12.50
CA ALA A 121 3.29 -0.19 -11.34
C ALA A 121 3.96 1.13 -10.96
N LEU A 122 5.27 1.28 -11.20
CA LEU A 122 6.03 2.43 -10.75
C LEU A 122 5.59 3.75 -11.40
N PRO A 123 5.67 4.88 -10.67
CA PRO A 123 5.54 6.20 -11.29
C PRO A 123 6.55 6.37 -12.43
N HIS A 124 6.24 7.21 -13.40
CA HIS A 124 7.21 7.57 -14.44
C HIS A 124 8.47 8.16 -13.80
N ASN A 125 9.64 7.66 -14.23
CA ASN A 125 10.96 8.06 -13.72
C ASN A 125 11.29 7.60 -12.28
N ALA A 126 10.45 6.77 -11.65
CA ALA A 126 10.79 6.11 -10.39
C ALA A 126 11.52 4.78 -10.65
N ASN A 127 12.33 4.36 -9.67
CA ASN A 127 12.97 3.05 -9.66
C ASN A 127 12.54 2.25 -8.42
N GLN A 128 13.02 1.01 -8.31
CA GLN A 128 12.69 0.07 -7.23
C GLN A 128 13.20 0.49 -5.83
N ASP A 129 13.88 1.63 -5.68
CA ASP A 129 14.32 2.20 -4.39
C ASP A 129 13.50 3.42 -3.92
N HIS A 130 12.31 3.65 -4.48
CA HIS A 130 11.43 4.68 -3.92
C HIS A 130 11.01 4.33 -2.49
N ALA A 131 10.97 5.34 -1.63
CA ALA A 131 10.69 5.20 -0.20
C ALA A 131 9.31 4.55 0.09
N ASP A 132 8.35 4.73 -0.81
CA ASP A 132 7.01 4.17 -0.64
C ASP A 132 6.96 2.64 -0.67
N PHE A 133 7.88 1.98 -1.36
CA PHE A 133 7.86 0.51 -1.51
C PHE A 133 9.16 -0.18 -1.15
N ASN A 134 10.25 0.56 -0.97
CA ASN A 134 11.48 0.08 -0.33
C ASN A 134 11.66 0.77 1.04
N PRO A 135 11.25 0.15 2.16
CA PRO A 135 11.41 0.74 3.49
C PRO A 135 12.89 0.85 3.92
N MET A 136 13.80 0.17 3.22
CA MET A 136 15.24 0.21 3.46
C MET A 136 15.94 1.24 2.56
N ALA A 137 15.20 1.92 1.69
CA ALA A 137 15.76 2.99 0.88
C ALA A 137 16.31 4.08 1.80
N LYS A 138 17.59 4.40 1.65
CA LYS A 138 18.18 5.57 2.30
C LYS A 138 17.49 6.79 1.69
N ASP A 139 16.78 7.55 2.51
CA ASP A 139 16.03 8.74 2.16
C ASP A 139 16.78 9.56 1.07
N THR A 140 16.38 9.42 -0.19
CA THR A 140 16.98 10.21 -1.28
C THR A 140 16.36 11.60 -1.34
N THR A 141 15.28 11.83 -0.59
CA THR A 141 14.62 13.12 -0.46
C THR A 141 15.47 14.16 0.28
N SER A 142 16.49 13.74 1.04
CA SER A 142 17.46 14.66 1.65
C SER A 142 18.61 15.08 0.73
N ARG A 143 18.77 14.51 -0.48
CA ARG A 143 19.85 14.91 -1.42
C ARG A 143 19.48 15.99 -2.42
N LYS A 144 18.20 16.27 -2.67
CA LYS A 144 17.79 17.32 -3.64
C LYS A 144 17.83 18.75 -3.09
N LYS A 145 18.11 18.95 -1.80
CA LYS A 145 18.17 20.30 -1.19
C LYS A 145 19.59 20.87 -1.02
N LEU A 146 20.66 20.11 -1.27
CA LEU A 146 22.03 20.57 -1.03
C LEU A 146 22.82 20.95 -2.31
N ASP A 147 22.34 20.55 -3.50
CA ASP A 147 23.08 20.79 -4.75
C ASP A 147 22.65 22.09 -5.47
N ASN A 148 21.52 22.70 -5.08
CA ASN A 148 21.03 23.95 -5.70
C ASN A 148 21.53 25.25 -5.04
N GLU A 149 22.26 25.18 -3.92
CA GLU A 149 22.84 26.37 -3.26
C GLU A 149 24.34 26.57 -3.56
N ARG A 150 24.96 25.71 -4.37
CA ARG A 150 26.39 25.80 -4.73
C ARG A 150 26.69 26.25 -6.16
N LEU A 151 25.68 26.68 -6.91
CA LEU A 151 25.86 27.17 -8.30
C LEU A 151 25.53 28.66 -8.49
N ILE A 152 25.51 29.46 -7.41
CA ILE A 152 25.54 30.92 -7.52
C ILE A 152 26.70 31.45 -6.66
N LYS A 153 27.90 31.42 -7.23
CA LYS A 153 28.98 32.38 -6.99
C LYS A 153 29.76 32.58 -8.28
#